data_AF-A0A0D8ZW26-F1
#
_entry.id   AF-A0A0D8ZW26-F1
#
_cell.length_a   1.000
_cell.length_b   1.000
_cell.length_c   1.000
_cell.angle_alpha   90.00
_cell.angle_beta   90.00
_cell.angle_gamma   90.00
#
_symmetry.space_group_name_H-M   'P 1'
#
loop_
_entity.id
_entity.type
_entity.pdbx_description
1 polymer ?
#
loop_
_entity_poly.entity_id
_entity_poly.type
_entity_poly.pdbx_seq_one_letter_code
_entity_poly.pdbx_strand_id
1 'polypeptide(L)'
;MNITLKPEQEALIHAKLQSRQYQTVDDVIQAALDLLEEQDKADEQWAIETRIKVDEGIASLECGEGIDGETFIDYLLHRNYS
;
A
#
# COMPACT_ATOMS: atom_id res chain seq x y z
N MET A 1 -25.27 -6.39 14.00
CA MET A 1 -25.61 -6.56 12.57
C MET A 1 -25.59 -8.05 12.28
N ASN A 2 -26.57 -8.60 11.56
CA ASN A 2 -26.55 -10.02 11.17
C ASN A 2 -25.94 -10.14 9.78
N ILE A 3 -24.92 -10.98 9.63
CA ILE A 3 -24.19 -11.17 8.38
C ILE A 3 -24.36 -12.64 7.99
N THR A 4 -24.89 -12.89 6.80
CA THR A 4 -24.99 -14.25 6.28
C THR A 4 -23.72 -14.58 5.51
N LEU A 5 -22.99 -15.58 5.99
CA LEU A 5 -21.79 -16.06 5.34
C LEU A 5 -22.12 -17.09 4.27
N LYS A 6 -21.28 -17.15 3.23
CA LYS A 6 -21.31 -18.26 2.28
C LYS A 6 -20.72 -19.51 2.94
N PRO A 7 -21.14 -20.72 2.54
CA PRO A 7 -20.61 -21.98 3.09
C PRO A 7 -19.07 -22.08 3.03
N GLU A 8 -18.46 -21.52 1.98
CA GLU A 8 -17.00 -21.46 1.82
C GLU A 8 -16.32 -20.59 2.90
N GLN A 9 -16.95 -19.47 3.28
CA GLN A 9 -16.44 -18.58 4.32
C GLN A 9 -16.57 -19.22 5.70
N GLU A 10 -17.69 -19.91 5.96
CA GLU A 10 -17.88 -20.68 7.20
C GLU A 10 -16.83 -21.78 7.34
N ALA A 11 -16.57 -22.54 6.27
CA ALA A 11 -15.53 -23.57 6.26
C ALA A 11 -14.14 -23.01 6.57
N LEU A 12 -13.81 -21.84 6.01
CA LEU A 12 -12.54 -21.17 6.28
C LEU A 12 -12.43 -20.71 7.73
N ILE A 13 -13.48 -20.11 8.28
CA ILE A 13 -13.52 -19.71 9.71
C ILE A 13 -13.36 -20.94 10.60
N HIS A 14 -14.06 -22.04 10.30
CA HIS A 14 -13.91 -23.29 11.05
C HIS A 14 -12.49 -23.83 11.04
N ALA A 15 -11.81 -23.81 9.89
CA ALA A 15 -10.41 -24.23 9.78
C ALA A 15 -9.48 -23.33 10.62
N LYS A 16 -9.74 -22.02 10.69
CA LYS A 16 -8.99 -21.05 11.52
C LYS A 16 -9.22 -21.22 13.02
N LEU A 17 -10.42 -21.65 13.42
CA LEU A 17 -10.68 -22.03 14.82
C LEU A 17 -9.98 -23.34 15.20
N GLN A 18 -9.97 -24.32 14.28
CA GLN A 18 -9.29 -25.59 14.50
C GLN A 18 -7.77 -25.46 14.64
N SER A 19 -7.16 -24.48 13.97
CA SER A 19 -5.72 -24.21 14.12
C SER A 19 -5.34 -23.64 15.49
N ARG A 20 -6.32 -23.35 16.37
CA ARG A 20 -6.18 -22.66 17.66
C ARG A 20 -5.53 -21.27 17.56
N GLN A 21 -5.41 -20.72 16.36
CA GLN A 21 -4.90 -19.37 16.15
C GLN A 21 -5.91 -18.31 16.58
N TYR A 22 -7.20 -18.68 16.61
CA TYR A 22 -8.32 -17.83 16.98
C TYR A 22 -9.25 -18.59 17.92
N GLN A 23 -9.82 -17.91 18.92
CA GLN A 23 -10.65 -18.55 19.95
C GLN A 23 -12.13 -18.48 19.59
N THR A 24 -12.53 -17.43 18.88
CA THR A 24 -13.92 -17.17 18.49
C THR A 24 -14.05 -16.79 17.03
N VAL A 25 -15.26 -16.94 16.49
CA VAL A 25 -15.60 -16.45 15.15
C VAL A 25 -15.35 -14.95 15.04
N ASP A 26 -15.68 -14.21 16.11
CA ASP A 26 -15.48 -12.76 16.18
C ASP A 26 -13.99 -12.39 16.07
N ASP A 27 -13.08 -13.16 16.68
CA ASP A 27 -11.64 -12.92 16.55
C ASP A 27 -11.18 -13.06 15.09
N VAL A 28 -11.71 -14.06 14.37
CA VAL A 28 -11.38 -14.29 12.95
C VAL A 28 -11.91 -13.14 12.09
N ILE A 29 -13.14 -12.69 12.38
CA ILE A 29 -13.76 -11.56 11.66
C ILE A 29 -12.98 -10.28 11.94
N GLN A 30 -12.62 -10.01 13.20
CA GLN A 30 -11.84 -8.82 13.57
C GLN A 30 -10.50 -8.80 12.85
N ALA A 31 -9.76 -9.93 12.85
CA ALA A 31 -8.49 -10.01 12.14
C ALA A 31 -8.62 -9.81 10.62
N ALA A 32 -9.73 -10.26 10.02
CA ALA A 32 -10.01 -10.02 8.61
C ALA A 32 -10.31 -8.54 8.32
N LEU A 33 -11.03 -7.86 9.22
CA LEU A 33 -11.32 -6.42 9.11
C LEU A 33 -10.07 -5.57 9.31
N ASP A 34 -9.23 -5.91 10.30
CA ASP A 34 -7.96 -5.21 10.54
C ASP A 34 -7.05 -5.26 9.30
N LEU A 35 -7.00 -6.42 8.62
CA LEU A 35 -6.23 -6.59 7.38
C LEU A 35 -6.81 -5.77 6.21
N LEU A 36 -8.13 -5.59 6.15
CA LEU A 36 -8.76 -4.72 5.15
C LEU A 36 -8.45 -3.24 5.44
N GLU A 37 -8.53 -2.83 6.71
CA GLU A 37 -8.21 -1.46 7.11
C GLU A 37 -6.72 -1.13 6.88
N GLU A 38 -5.82 -2.09 7.11
CA GLU A 38 -4.39 -1.93 6.81
C GLU A 38 -4.14 -1.73 5.31
N GLN A 39 -4.82 -2.48 4.45
CA GLN A 39 -4.75 -2.31 3.00
C GLN A 39 -5.29 -0.94 2.56
N ASP A 40 -6.45 -0.55 3.07
CA ASP A 40 -7.06 0.75 2.76
C ASP A 40 -6.13 1.91 3.17
N LYS A 41 -5.52 1.81 4.36
CA LYS A 41 -4.54 2.78 4.85
C LYS A 41 -3.27 2.80 4.01
N ALA A 42 -2.78 1.65 3.56
CA ALA A 42 -1.59 1.58 2.71
C ALA A 42 -1.83 2.27 1.36
N ASP A 43 -3.01 2.08 0.76
CA ASP A 43 -3.41 2.74 -0.49
C ASP A 43 -3.56 4.26 -0.31
N GLU A 44 -4.19 4.69 0.78
CA GLU A 44 -4.34 6.12 1.10
C GLU A 44 -2.97 6.78 1.35
N GLN A 45 -2.11 6.14 2.13
CA GLN A 45 -0.77 6.63 2.42
C GLN A 45 0.08 6.72 1.15
N TRP A 46 0.03 5.71 0.28
CA TRP A 46 0.71 5.74 -1.01
C TRP A 46 0.23 6.88 -1.90
N ALA A 47 -1.08 7.14 -1.93
CA ALA A 47 -1.65 8.24 -2.69
C ALA A 47 -1.19 9.62 -2.16
N ILE A 48 -1.16 9.79 -0.84
CA ILE A 48 -0.67 11.02 -0.18
C ILE A 48 0.82 11.23 -0.49
N GLU A 49 1.66 10.21 -0.30
CA GLU A 49 3.10 10.30 -0.57
C GLU A 49 3.38 10.61 -2.04
N THR A 50 2.62 10.02 -2.96
CA THR A 50 2.74 10.30 -4.38
C THR A 50 2.37 11.74 -4.69
N ARG A 51 1.30 12.26 -4.09
CA ARG A 51 0.90 13.67 -4.26
C ARG A 51 1.99 14.62 -3.79
N ILE A 52 2.55 14.39 -2.60
CA ILE A 52 3.62 15.21 -2.04
C ILE A 52 4.83 15.26 -2.99
N LYS A 53 5.30 14.09 -3.47
CA LYS A 53 6.45 14.03 -4.40
C LYS A 53 6.18 14.74 -5.72
N VAL A 54 4.95 14.66 -6.24
CA VAL A 54 4.55 15.37 -7.46
C VAL A 54 4.55 16.88 -7.23
N ASP A 55 3.98 17.35 -6.13
CA ASP A 55 3.90 18.77 -5.80
C ASP A 55 5.31 19.36 -5.55
N GLU A 56 6.20 18.62 -4.88
CA GLU A 56 7.61 18.95 -4.72
C GLU A 56 8.33 19.06 -6.08
N GLY A 57 8.11 18.10 -6.98
CA GLY A 57 8.67 18.12 -8.33
C GLY A 57 8.19 19.33 -9.14
N ILE A 58 6.90 19.66 -9.06
CA ILE A 58 6.34 20.85 -9.73
C ILE A 58 6.99 22.12 -9.18
N ALA A 59 7.09 22.27 -7.85
CA ALA A 59 7.71 23.44 -7.24
C ALA A 59 9.19 23.59 -7.64
N SER A 60 9.94 22.49 -7.71
CA SER A 60 11.33 22.47 -8.18
C SER A 60 11.44 22.92 -9.65
N LEU A 61 10.54 22.46 -10.51
CA LEU A 61 10.47 22.92 -11.91
C LEU A 61 10.12 24.41 -12.02
N GLU A 62 9.18 24.91 -11.22
CA GLU A 62 8.81 26.33 -11.17
C GLU A 62 9.95 27.22 -10.69
N CYS A 63 10.79 26.71 -9.77
CA CYS A 63 12.02 27.36 -9.32
C CYS A 63 13.17 27.28 -10.35
N GLY A 64 12.99 26.58 -11.46
CA GLY A 64 13.99 26.43 -12.51
C GLY A 64 15.08 25.40 -12.22
N GLU A 65 14.85 24.50 -11.26
CA GLU A 65 15.79 23.42 -10.90
C GLU A 65 15.68 22.21 -11.86
N GLY A 66 14.74 22.25 -12.79
CA GLY A 66 14.60 21.24 -13.85
C GLY A 66 15.84 21.18 -14.74
N ILE A 67 16.30 19.96 -15.02
CA ILE A 67 17.34 19.68 -16.00
C ILE A 67 16.75 19.01 -17.23
N ASP A 68 17.30 19.33 -18.39
CA ASP A 68 16.94 18.66 -19.64
C ASP A 68 17.25 17.15 -19.56
N GLY A 69 16.35 16.35 -20.13
CA GLY A 69 16.40 14.90 -20.02
C GLY A 69 17.63 14.28 -20.71
N GLU A 70 18.04 14.80 -21.87
CA GLU A 70 19.23 14.31 -22.56
C GLU A 70 20.49 14.65 -21.77
N THR A 71 20.52 15.87 -21.21
CA THR A 71 21.61 16.34 -20.33
C THR A 71 21.74 15.48 -19.06
N PHE A 72 20.62 15.08 -18.45
CA PHE A 72 20.62 14.21 -17.28
C PHE A 72 21.15 12.80 -17.59
N ILE A 73 20.72 12.21 -18.70
CA ILE A 73 21.17 10.89 -19.12
C ILE A 73 22.68 10.92 -19.41
N ASP A 74 23.17 11.96 -20.09
CA ASP A 74 24.60 12.12 -20.35
C ASP A 74 25.41 12.20 -19.04
N TYR A 75 24.93 12.97 -18.06
CA TYR A 75 25.52 13.02 -16.72
C TYR A 75 25.57 11.64 -16.03
N LEU A 76 24.47 10.88 -16.04
CA LEU A 76 24.40 9.56 -15.41
C LEU A 76 25.36 8.55 -16.06
N LEU A 77 25.47 8.57 -17.38
CA LEU A 77 26.36 7.67 -18.11
C LEU A 77 27.82 7.98 -17.80
N HIS A 78 28.21 9.25 -17.72
CA HIS A 78 29.57 9.66 -17.39
C HIS A 78 29.92 9.51 -15.91
N ARG A 79 28.93 9.53 -15.00
CA ARG A 79 29.14 9.32 -13.55
C ARG A 79 29.67 7.92 -13.21
N ASN A 80 29.45 6.92 -14.07
CA ASN A 80 29.94 5.55 -13.88
C ASN A 80 31.37 5.33 -14.44
N TYR A 81 32.04 6.38 -14.93
CA TYR A 81 33.39 6.31 -15.50
C TYR A 81 34.47 7.07 -14.68
N SER A 82 34.23 7.39 -13.40
CA SER A 82 35.22 7.92 -12.45
C SER A 82 35.38 7.02 -11.24
#